data_AF-A0A392SDE8-F1
#
_entry.id   AF-A0A392SDE8-F1
#
_cell.length_a   1.000
_cell.length_b   1.000
_cell.length_c   1.000
_cell.angle_alpha   90.00
_cell.angle_beta   90.00
_cell.angle_gamma   90.00
#
_symmetry.space_group_name_H-M   'P 1'
#
loop_
_entity.id
_entity.type
_entity.pdbx_description
1 polymer ?
#
loop_
_entity_poly.entity_id
_entity_poly.type
_entity_poly.pdbx_seq_one_letter_code
_entity_poly.pdbx_strand_id
1 'polypeptide(L)'
;SDGSGNYTKVMDAVLAAPDHSDKRYIIHIKEGIYNEHVLIGINKSSLMMIGDGIDATVISGDLSWGRDKLDTYQTFTVGVDGPGFIARDITFRNTAGPENHQAVAL
;
A
#
# COMPACT_ATOMS: atom_id res chain seq x y z
N SER A 1 -6.19 9.62 9.31
CA SER A 1 -5.09 10.59 9.12
C SER A 1 -5.52 11.94 9.70
N ASP A 2 -4.62 12.62 10.41
CA ASP A 2 -4.88 13.86 11.18
C ASP A 2 -4.83 15.15 10.35
N GLY A 3 -4.64 15.03 9.03
CA GLY A 3 -4.57 16.15 8.09
C GLY A 3 -3.29 16.99 8.15
N SER A 4 -2.29 16.60 8.95
CA SER A 4 -1.05 17.36 9.12
C SER A 4 0.02 17.07 8.06
N GLY A 5 -0.17 16.04 7.23
CA GLY A 5 0.74 15.65 6.16
C GLY A 5 0.40 16.30 4.81
N ASN A 6 1.25 16.05 3.81
CA ASN A 6 1.07 16.57 2.45
C ASN A 6 -0.13 15.93 1.73
N TYR A 7 -0.47 14.70 2.10
CA TYR A 7 -1.55 13.91 1.52
C TYR A 7 -2.32 13.20 2.62
N THR A 8 -3.62 12.97 2.38
CA THR A 8 -4.47 12.20 3.29
C THR A 8 -4.54 10.72 2.91
N LYS A 9 -4.26 10.40 1.64
CA LYS A 9 -4.22 9.04 1.08
C LYS A 9 -2.81 8.64 0.69
N VAL A 10 -2.48 7.36 0.86
CA VAL A 10 -1.18 6.79 0.47
C VAL A 10 -1.05 6.77 -1.05
N MET A 11 -2.12 6.41 -1.77
CA MET A 11 -2.08 6.35 -3.23
C MET A 11 -1.81 7.73 -3.86
N ASP A 12 -2.32 8.81 -3.30
CA ASP A 12 -2.05 10.17 -3.81
C ASP A 12 -0.56 10.54 -3.68
N ALA A 13 0.08 10.13 -2.58
CA ALA A 13 1.53 10.29 -2.40
C ALA A 13 2.33 9.45 -3.40
N VAL A 14 1.89 8.22 -3.70
CA VAL A 14 2.49 7.36 -4.73
C VAL A 14 2.37 7.99 -6.11
N LEU A 15 1.20 8.55 -6.45
CA LEU A 15 0.98 9.19 -7.75
C LEU A 15 1.85 10.44 -7.92
N ALA A 16 2.07 11.20 -6.85
CA ALA A 16 2.92 12.39 -6.83
C ALA A 16 4.43 12.07 -6.92
N ALA A 17 4.85 10.84 -6.60
CA ALA A 17 6.24 10.43 -6.77
C ALA A 17 6.64 10.49 -8.26
N PRO A 18 7.87 10.92 -8.57
CA PRO A 18 8.35 10.96 -9.96
C PRO A 18 8.43 9.57 -10.56
N ASP A 19 8.14 9.48 -11.85
CA ASP A 19 8.33 8.25 -12.63
C ASP A 19 9.81 8.06 -12.96
N HIS A 20 10.26 6.79 -13.04
CA HIS A 20 11.61 6.39 -13.44
C HIS A 20 12.73 7.10 -12.66
N SER A 21 12.53 7.29 -11.35
CA SER A 21 13.52 7.94 -10.49
C SER A 21 14.74 7.05 -10.22
N ASP A 22 15.92 7.56 -10.60
CA ASP A 22 17.21 6.96 -10.22
C ASP A 22 17.57 7.19 -8.74
N LYS A 23 16.80 8.03 -8.04
CA LYS A 23 17.00 8.36 -6.63
C LYS A 23 15.88 7.78 -5.78
N ARG A 24 16.22 7.39 -4.56
CA ARG A 24 15.27 6.95 -3.53
C ARG A 24 14.24 8.05 -3.25
N TYR A 25 12.97 7.78 -3.52
CA TYR A 25 11.85 8.67 -3.15
C TYR A 25 11.16 8.11 -1.91
N ILE A 26 11.18 8.87 -0.80
CA ILE A 26 10.68 8.41 0.49
C ILE A 26 9.29 9.00 0.75
N ILE A 27 8.32 8.11 0.96
CA ILE A 27 6.98 8.44 1.44
C ILE A 27 6.93 8.05 2.91
N HIS A 28 6.83 9.06 3.78
CA HIS A 28 6.57 8.86 5.20
C HIS A 28 5.07 8.79 5.45
N ILE A 29 4.61 7.70 6.04
CA ILE A 29 3.21 7.44 6.34
C ILE A 29 3.06 7.48 7.86
N LYS A 30 2.36 8.51 8.34
CA LYS A 30 2.14 8.68 9.78
C LYS A 30 1.33 7.53 10.37
N GLU A 31 1.32 7.43 11.69
CA GLU A 31 0.44 6.50 12.40
C GLU A 31 -1.03 6.64 11.97
N GLY A 32 -1.70 5.51 11.85
CA GLY A 32 -3.08 5.42 11.41
C GLY A 32 -3.39 4.14 10.65
N ILE A 33 -4.69 3.91 10.47
CA ILE A 33 -5.23 2.85 9.62
C ILE A 33 -5.72 3.47 8.32
N TYR A 34 -5.16 3.03 7.21
CA TYR A 34 -5.46 3.49 5.87
C TYR A 34 -6.20 2.38 5.12
N ASN A 35 -7.51 2.54 4.96
CA ASN A 35 -8.35 1.58 4.24
C ASN A 35 -8.31 1.88 2.74
N GLU A 36 -7.29 1.37 2.05
CA GLU A 36 -6.93 1.78 0.70
C GLU A 36 -6.35 0.61 -0.10
N HIS A 37 -6.51 0.68 -1.42
CA HIS A 37 -5.90 -0.24 -2.36
C HIS A 37 -4.77 0.50 -3.08
N VAL A 38 -3.52 0.08 -2.85
CA VAL A 38 -2.33 0.86 -3.27
C VAL A 38 -1.55 0.08 -4.32
N LEU A 39 -1.32 0.68 -5.50
CA LEU A 39 -0.53 0.08 -6.57
C LEU A 39 0.73 0.90 -6.84
N ILE A 40 1.90 0.31 -6.62
CA ILE A 40 3.19 0.85 -7.02
C ILE A 40 3.47 0.35 -8.43
N GLY A 41 2.94 1.07 -9.42
CA GLY A 41 3.04 0.67 -10.82
C GLY A 41 4.50 0.62 -11.33
N ILE A 42 4.70 -0.06 -12.46
CA ILE A 42 6.02 -0.32 -13.05
C ILE A 42 6.89 0.93 -13.28
N ASN A 43 6.27 2.09 -13.50
CA ASN A 43 6.98 3.36 -13.69
C ASN A 43 7.49 3.98 -12.38
N LYS A 44 6.96 3.56 -11.22
CA LYS A 44 7.32 4.07 -9.89
C LYS A 44 8.54 3.31 -9.35
N SER A 45 9.73 3.66 -9.83
CA SER A 45 10.99 3.06 -9.40
C SER A 45 11.56 3.73 -8.14
N SER A 46 12.37 2.98 -7.39
CA SER A 46 13.12 3.47 -6.21
C SER A 46 12.25 4.10 -5.11
N LEU A 47 10.97 3.74 -5.03
CA LEU A 47 10.05 4.24 -4.00
C LEU A 47 10.28 3.52 -2.67
N MET A 48 10.29 4.26 -1.56
CA MET A 48 10.30 3.68 -0.23
C MET A 48 9.14 4.20 0.60
N MET A 49 8.44 3.29 1.26
CA MET A 49 7.46 3.61 2.30
C MET A 49 8.09 3.39 3.67
N ILE A 50 7.91 4.36 4.54
CA ILE A 50 8.31 4.26 5.95
C ILE A 50 7.12 4.68 6.82
N GLY A 51 6.73 3.81 7.75
CA GLY A 51 5.70 4.12 8.75
C GLY A 51 6.29 4.63 10.06
N ASP A 52 5.42 5.03 10.99
CA ASP A 52 5.79 5.40 12.37
C ASP A 52 6.01 4.17 13.27
N GLY A 53 5.72 2.97 12.78
CA GLY A 53 5.88 1.71 13.51
C GLY A 53 4.99 0.62 12.93
N ILE A 54 5.44 -0.65 13.06
CA ILE A 54 4.71 -1.80 12.54
C ILE A 54 3.28 -1.91 13.09
N ASP A 55 3.07 -1.54 14.35
CA ASP A 55 1.75 -1.55 15.00
C ASP A 55 1.00 -0.22 14.89
N ALA A 56 1.67 0.84 14.41
CA ALA A 56 1.13 2.20 14.37
C ALA A 56 0.63 2.57 12.96
N THR A 57 1.32 2.12 11.91
CA THR A 57 0.97 2.42 10.52
C THR A 57 0.49 1.15 9.81
N VAL A 58 -0.79 1.14 9.43
CA VAL A 58 -1.44 -0.02 8.80
C VAL A 58 -2.11 0.39 7.51
N ILE A 59 -1.72 -0.22 6.38
CA ILE A 59 -2.52 -0.19 5.14
C ILE A 59 -3.38 -1.45 5.13
N SER A 60 -4.68 -1.25 5.10
CA SER A 60 -5.69 -2.31 5.23
C SER A 60 -6.56 -2.36 3.98
N GLY A 61 -6.73 -3.55 3.42
CA GLY A 61 -7.71 -3.85 2.38
C GLY A 61 -8.64 -4.96 2.84
N ASP A 62 -9.67 -5.25 2.06
CA ASP A 62 -10.62 -6.32 2.37
C ASP A 62 -11.10 -7.09 1.14
N LEU A 63 -10.49 -6.85 -0.03
CA LEU A 63 -10.86 -7.52 -1.27
C LEU A 63 -10.51 -9.00 -1.26
N SER A 64 -11.34 -9.80 -1.93
CA SER A 64 -11.20 -11.24 -1.99
C SER A 64 -11.82 -11.85 -3.25
N TRP A 65 -11.35 -13.04 -3.61
CA TRP A 65 -11.95 -13.83 -4.70
C TRP A 65 -13.38 -14.27 -4.36
N GLY A 66 -13.59 -14.75 -3.12
CA GLY A 66 -14.85 -15.35 -2.70
C GLY A 66 -16.01 -14.35 -2.69
N ARG A 67 -15.78 -13.16 -2.11
CA ARG A 67 -16.79 -12.10 -1.98
C ARG A 67 -16.90 -11.24 -3.23
N ASP A 68 -15.76 -10.74 -3.72
CA ASP A 68 -15.73 -9.70 -4.74
C ASP A 68 -15.63 -10.26 -6.18
N LYS A 69 -15.47 -11.59 -6.33
CA LYS A 69 -15.35 -12.29 -7.62
C LYS A 69 -14.21 -11.77 -8.51
N LEU A 70 -13.16 -11.27 -7.86
CA LEU A 70 -11.92 -10.82 -8.49
C LEU A 70 -10.94 -11.98 -8.64
N ASP A 71 -10.06 -11.92 -9.65
CA ASP A 71 -8.92 -12.83 -9.70
C ASP A 71 -8.02 -12.60 -8.49
N THR A 72 -7.34 -13.65 -8.00
CA THR A 72 -6.48 -13.54 -6.81
C THR A 72 -5.45 -12.42 -6.94
N TYR A 73 -4.88 -12.24 -8.14
CA TYR A 73 -3.95 -11.15 -8.44
C TYR A 73 -4.56 -9.75 -8.25
N GLN A 74 -5.87 -9.58 -8.36
CA GLN A 74 -6.56 -8.29 -8.20
C GLN A 74 -6.99 -8.02 -6.75
N THR A 75 -6.75 -8.94 -5.82
CA THR A 75 -7.19 -8.83 -4.41
C THR A 75 -6.13 -8.22 -3.49
N PHE A 76 -5.04 -7.68 -4.02
CA PHE A 76 -3.94 -7.14 -3.22
C PHE A 76 -4.41 -5.98 -2.35
N THR A 77 -3.85 -5.81 -1.15
CA THR A 77 -4.00 -4.53 -0.43
C THR A 77 -2.96 -3.54 -0.95
N VAL A 78 -1.72 -4.02 -1.09
CA VAL A 78 -0.63 -3.30 -1.75
C VAL A 78 -0.09 -4.16 -2.88
N GLY A 79 -0.02 -3.62 -4.10
CA GLY A 79 0.59 -4.27 -5.26
C GLY A 79 1.88 -3.56 -5.64
N VAL A 80 2.94 -4.30 -5.94
CA VAL A 80 4.26 -3.73 -6.24
C VAL A 80 4.81 -4.29 -7.56
N ASP A 81 4.73 -3.48 -8.60
CA ASP A 81 5.31 -3.76 -9.91
C ASP A 81 6.60 -2.95 -10.14
N GLY A 82 6.73 -1.81 -9.45
CA GLY A 82 7.86 -0.89 -9.57
C GLY A 82 9.16 -1.46 -8.99
N PRO A 83 10.29 -1.38 -9.72
CA PRO A 83 11.54 -1.95 -9.27
C PRO A 83 12.17 -1.14 -8.12
N GLY A 84 12.84 -1.86 -7.21
CA GLY A 84 13.58 -1.25 -6.11
C GLY A 84 12.71 -0.71 -4.98
N PHE A 85 11.46 -1.13 -4.88
CA PHE A 85 10.56 -0.80 -3.76
C PHE A 85 11.14 -1.26 -2.41
N ILE A 86 10.97 -0.44 -1.38
CA ILE A 86 11.33 -0.77 0.00
C ILE A 86 10.18 -0.36 0.92
N ALA A 87 9.85 -1.18 1.91
CA ALA A 87 8.93 -0.82 2.99
C ALA A 87 9.60 -1.06 4.34
N ARG A 88 9.37 -0.17 5.31
CA ARG A 88 9.84 -0.32 6.69
C ARG A 88 8.81 0.24 7.68
N ASP A 89 8.77 -0.34 8.88
CA ASP A 89 7.98 0.17 10.00
C ASP A 89 6.49 0.32 9.67
N ILE A 90 5.94 -0.61 8.88
CA ILE A 90 4.56 -0.57 8.37
C ILE A 90 3.96 -1.98 8.28
N THR A 91 2.65 -2.09 8.48
CA THR A 91 1.88 -3.31 8.28
C THR A 91 1.02 -3.22 7.03
N PHE A 92 1.04 -4.28 6.21
CA PHE A 92 0.06 -4.52 5.15
C PHE A 92 -0.85 -5.66 5.57
N ARG A 93 -2.17 -5.47 5.49
CA ARG A 93 -3.13 -6.47 5.95
C ARG A 93 -4.35 -6.52 5.05
N ASN A 94 -4.84 -7.72 4.80
CA ASN A 94 -6.15 -7.94 4.22
C ASN A 94 -7.10 -8.51 5.29
N THR A 95 -8.27 -7.89 5.47
CA THR A 95 -9.27 -8.23 6.48
C THR A 95 -10.49 -8.95 5.91
N ALA A 96 -10.40 -9.50 4.70
CA ALA A 96 -11.51 -10.23 4.07
C ALA A 96 -12.02 -11.40 4.93
N GLY A 97 -11.14 -12.06 5.70
CA GLY A 97 -11.53 -13.21 6.52
C GLY A 97 -11.51 -14.55 5.77
N PRO A 98 -11.37 -15.67 6.49
CA PRO A 98 -11.15 -16.99 5.90
C PRO A 98 -12.32 -17.51 5.06
N GLU A 99 -13.54 -17.07 5.36
CA GLU A 99 -14.75 -17.44 4.62
C GLU A 99 -14.80 -16.89 3.20
N ASN A 100 -13.98 -15.86 2.91
CA ASN A 100 -13.94 -15.18 1.62
C ASN A 100 -12.82 -15.69 0.71
N HIS A 101 -12.17 -16.79 1.08
CA HIS A 101 -11.12 -17.48 0.32
C HIS A 101 -9.90 -16.58 0.02
N GLN A 102 -9.38 -16.59 -1.21
CA GLN A 102 -8.14 -15.89 -1.56
C GLN A 102 -8.28 -14.38 -1.38
N ALA A 103 -7.37 -13.79 -0.60
CA ALA A 103 -7.35 -12.36 -0.30
C ALA A 103 -5.89 -11.95 -0.02
N VAL A 104 -5.31 -11.13 -0.88
CA VAL A 104 -3.87 -10.82 -0.85
C VAL A 104 -3.60 -9.54 -0.04
N ALA A 105 -2.57 -9.56 0.80
CA ALA A 105 -2.12 -8.38 1.54
C ALA A 105 -1.02 -7.61 0.78
N LEU A 106 -0.01 -8.32 0.27
CA LEU A 106 1.09 -7.80 -0.53
C LEU A 106 1.45 -8.79 -1.65
#